data_AF-A0A497LDW9-F1
#
_entry.id   AF-A0A497LDW9-F1
#
_cell.length_a   1.000
_cell.length_b   1.000
_cell.length_c   1.000
_cell.angle_alpha   90.00
_cell.angle_beta   90.00
_cell.angle_gamma   90.00
#
_symmetry.space_group_name_H-M   'P 1'
#
loop_
_entity.id
_entity.type
_entity.pdbx_description
1 polymer ?
#
loop_
_entity_poly.entity_id
_entity_poly.type
_entity_poly.pdbx_seq_one_letter_code
_entity_poly.pdbx_strand_id
1 'polypeptide(L)'
;MTSENEVEVSPTIRGDKVVRLEVCGIVWPLKAEIPVREFASVVESIRLLARYIDFSGLAGSVGRGRTGVPWSKEELADFLDERTEGQKVFLRFLAEKSRVTRDEVLRALREALGRPDFGGRDLAGLVAGINMRIGNLGKEPLFKVERRRMGGRLVGIYEVNPRYRDLLLELLSDGR
;
A
#
# COMPACT_ATOMS: atom_id res chain seq x y z
N MET A 1 6.89 14.05 -29.79
CA MET A 1 6.65 15.13 -28.81
C MET A 1 5.72 14.56 -27.75
N THR A 2 6.29 13.87 -26.77
CA THR A 2 5.54 13.22 -25.69
C THR A 2 5.36 14.23 -24.57
N SER A 3 4.10 14.55 -24.31
CA SER A 3 3.61 15.42 -23.26
C SER A 3 4.36 15.18 -21.96
N GLU A 4 5.03 16.23 -21.48
CA GLU A 4 5.79 16.23 -20.23
C GLU A 4 4.90 15.79 -19.07
N ASN A 5 5.47 15.02 -18.14
CA ASN A 5 4.88 14.66 -16.86
C ASN A 5 4.51 15.94 -16.09
N GLU A 6 3.32 16.48 -16.29
CA GLU A 6 2.85 17.63 -15.55
C GLU A 6 2.61 17.21 -14.09
N VAL A 7 3.39 17.80 -13.19
CA VAL A 7 3.36 17.49 -11.77
C VAL A 7 2.06 18.03 -11.18
N GLU A 8 1.17 17.13 -10.79
CA GLU A 8 -0.10 17.51 -10.18
C GLU A 8 0.13 17.96 -8.74
N VAL A 9 -0.20 19.23 -8.44
CA VAL A 9 -0.13 19.81 -7.09
C VAL A 9 -1.52 20.28 -6.67
N SER A 10 -2.04 19.68 -5.61
CA SER A 10 -3.38 19.89 -5.07
C SER A 10 -3.33 20.44 -3.63
N PRO A 11 -3.51 21.76 -3.44
CA PRO A 11 -3.59 22.36 -2.11
C PRO A 11 -5.00 22.27 -1.51
N THR A 12 -5.09 22.30 -0.18
CA THR A 12 -6.30 22.67 0.56
C THR A 12 -6.07 24.00 1.26
N ILE A 13 -6.89 25.01 0.93
CA ILE A 13 -6.75 26.38 1.42
C ILE A 13 -7.80 26.63 2.52
N ARG A 14 -7.38 27.29 3.61
CA ARG A 14 -8.27 27.85 4.64
C ARG A 14 -7.83 29.28 4.92
N GLY A 15 -8.70 30.24 4.64
CA GLY A 15 -8.36 31.66 4.73
C GLY A 15 -7.22 32.00 3.76
N ASP A 16 -6.14 32.57 4.27
CA ASP A 16 -4.96 33.01 3.53
C ASP A 16 -3.81 31.99 3.52
N LYS A 17 -4.09 30.73 3.90
CA LYS A 17 -3.06 29.69 4.03
C LYS A 17 -3.44 28.36 3.40
N VAL A 18 -2.42 27.66 2.91
CA VAL A 18 -2.49 26.25 2.53
C VAL A 18 -2.23 25.40 3.77
N VAL A 19 -3.23 24.61 4.17
CA VAL A 19 -3.21 23.78 5.38
C VAL A 19 -2.93 22.30 5.08
N ARG A 20 -3.07 21.89 3.82
CA ARG A 20 -2.74 20.55 3.34
C ARG A 20 -2.24 20.64 1.91
N LEU A 21 -1.21 19.88 1.60
CA LEU A 21 -0.62 19.82 0.28
C LEU A 21 -0.57 18.36 -0.20
N GLU A 22 -1.09 18.12 -1.39
CA GLU A 22 -1.02 16.82 -2.05
C GLU A 22 -0.25 16.99 -3.36
N VAL A 23 0.80 16.19 -3.56
CA VAL A 23 1.63 16.21 -4.78
C VAL A 23 1.60 14.82 -5.39
N CYS A 24 1.16 14.70 -6.64
CA CYS A 24 0.98 13.42 -7.34
C CYS A 24 0.19 12.39 -6.53
N GLY A 25 -0.87 12.81 -5.83
CA GLY A 25 -1.71 11.95 -4.99
C GLY A 25 -1.17 11.64 -3.60
N ILE A 26 -0.04 12.25 -3.21
CA ILE A 26 0.65 12.00 -1.93
C ILE A 26 0.50 13.20 -1.03
N VAL A 27 -0.03 13.00 0.17
CA VAL A 27 -0.13 14.07 1.16
C VAL A 27 1.25 14.33 1.74
N TRP A 28 1.77 15.54 1.52
CA TRP A 28 3.03 15.98 2.10
C TRP A 28 2.78 16.55 3.49
N PRO A 29 3.46 16.03 4.55
CA PRO A 29 3.31 16.55 5.89
C PRO A 29 3.94 17.94 5.98
N LEU A 30 3.11 18.97 6.12
CA LEU A 30 3.57 20.33 6.27
C LEU A 30 4.09 20.56 7.70
N LYS A 31 5.31 21.10 7.83
CA LYS A 31 5.85 21.52 9.14
C LYS A 31 5.15 22.78 9.68
N ALA A 32 4.63 23.60 8.78
CA ALA A 32 3.83 24.79 9.06
C ALA A 32 2.89 25.05 7.89
N GLU A 33 1.79 25.76 8.14
CA GLU A 33 0.89 26.23 7.09
C GLU A 33 1.63 27.17 6.13
N ILE A 34 1.37 27.06 4.83
CA ILE A 34 2.05 27.87 3.80
C ILE A 34 1.17 29.09 3.49
N PRO A 35 1.66 30.34 3.65
CA PRO A 35 0.92 31.51 3.19
C PRO A 35 0.62 31.43 1.69
N VAL A 36 -0.61 31.74 1.25
CA VAL A 36 -1.01 31.64 -0.16
C VAL A 36 -0.12 32.48 -1.08
N ARG A 37 0.36 33.64 -0.60
CA ARG A 37 1.31 34.50 -1.31
C ARG A 37 2.65 33.83 -1.63
N GLU A 38 3.06 32.83 -0.83
CA GLU A 38 4.30 32.07 -1.02
C GLU A 38 4.08 30.77 -1.81
N PHE A 39 2.82 30.37 -2.01
CA PHE A 39 2.49 29.06 -2.56
C PHE A 39 2.95 28.88 -4.01
N ALA A 40 2.91 29.93 -4.83
CA ALA A 40 3.41 29.87 -6.21
C ALA A 40 4.89 29.45 -6.28
N SER A 41 5.73 30.02 -5.41
CA SER A 41 7.16 29.69 -5.31
C SER A 41 7.39 28.25 -4.85
N VAL A 42 6.50 27.72 -3.99
CA VAL A 42 6.52 26.33 -3.56
C VAL A 42 6.19 25.39 -4.72
N VAL A 43 5.16 25.71 -5.52
CA VAL A 43 4.78 24.92 -6.71
C VAL A 43 5.92 24.86 -7.72
N GLU A 44 6.56 25.99 -8.01
CA GLU A 44 7.70 26.04 -8.94
C GLU A 44 8.89 25.21 -8.43
N SER A 45 9.16 25.26 -7.13
CA SER A 45 10.20 24.43 -6.51
C SER A 45 9.88 22.93 -6.63
N ILE A 46 8.61 22.54 -6.45
CA ILE A 46 8.14 21.16 -6.62
C ILE A 46 8.32 20.70 -8.07
N ARG A 47 7.97 21.55 -9.05
CA ARG A 47 8.16 21.26 -10.48
C ARG A 47 9.64 21.08 -10.82
N LEU A 48 10.51 21.92 -10.27
CA LEU A 48 11.96 21.78 -10.44
C LEU A 48 12.47 20.44 -9.88
N LEU A 49 12.04 20.07 -8.68
CA LEU A 49 12.41 18.80 -8.05
C LEU A 49 11.93 17.59 -8.87
N ALA A 50 10.75 17.67 -9.50
CA ALA A 50 10.19 16.58 -10.30
C ALA A 50 11.05 16.19 -11.51
N ARG A 51 11.92 17.10 -11.98
CA ARG A 51 12.88 16.79 -13.05
C ARG A 51 13.93 15.77 -12.63
N TYR A 52 14.15 15.62 -11.33
CA TYR A 52 15.20 14.77 -10.76
C TYR A 52 14.66 13.69 -9.82
N ILE A 53 13.44 13.86 -9.31
CA ILE A 53 12.86 13.02 -8.25
C ILE A 53 11.53 12.44 -8.72
N ASP A 54 11.42 11.11 -8.68
CA ASP A 54 10.14 10.43 -8.85
C ASP A 54 9.32 10.53 -7.55
N PHE A 55 8.38 11.47 -7.51
CA PHE A 55 7.48 11.65 -6.38
C PHE A 55 6.59 10.44 -6.13
N SER A 56 6.19 9.69 -7.17
CA SER A 56 5.34 8.51 -7.00
C SER A 56 6.06 7.40 -6.22
N GLY A 57 7.38 7.31 -6.35
CA GLY A 57 8.24 6.47 -5.53
C GLY A 57 8.37 6.93 -4.07
N LEU A 58 8.18 8.23 -3.79
CA LEU A 58 8.24 8.80 -2.44
C LEU A 58 6.97 8.56 -1.62
N ALA A 59 5.82 8.29 -2.25
CA ALA A 59 4.62 7.82 -1.55
C ALA A 59 4.91 6.56 -0.72
N GLY A 60 5.85 5.76 -1.23
CA GLY A 60 6.28 4.50 -0.67
C GLY A 60 7.29 4.62 0.47
N SER A 61 7.89 5.78 0.78
CA SER A 61 8.98 5.85 1.77
C SER A 61 8.55 5.87 3.24
N VAL A 62 7.24 5.77 3.53
CA VAL A 62 6.73 5.33 4.85
C VAL A 62 6.65 3.78 4.93
N GLY A 63 7.03 3.04 3.88
CA GLY A 63 6.95 1.57 3.83
C GLY A 63 7.85 0.84 2.83
N ARG A 64 8.78 1.52 2.13
CA ARG A 64 9.80 0.93 1.25
C ARG A 64 11.13 1.58 1.58
N GLY A 65 12.02 0.80 2.18
CA GLY A 65 13.35 1.29 2.55
C GLY A 65 14.07 0.49 3.62
N ARG A 66 13.46 -0.55 4.21
CA ARG A 66 14.24 -1.71 4.62
C ARG A 66 14.14 -2.68 3.45
N THR A 67 15.22 -2.86 2.69
CA THR A 67 15.45 -4.11 1.97
C THR A 67 15.48 -5.18 3.05
N GLY A 68 14.29 -5.65 3.42
CA GLY A 68 14.14 -6.67 4.43
C GLY A 68 14.96 -7.88 4.02
N VAL A 69 15.38 -8.67 4.99
CA VAL A 69 16.03 -9.93 4.67
C VAL A 69 15.03 -10.79 3.90
N PRO A 70 15.41 -11.40 2.78
CA PRO A 70 14.53 -12.34 2.10
C PRO A 70 14.05 -13.44 3.03
N TRP A 71 12.82 -13.91 2.82
CA TRP A 71 12.33 -15.12 3.45
C TRP A 71 13.08 -16.36 2.93
N SER A 72 13.58 -17.20 3.84
CA SER A 72 13.78 -18.61 3.53
C SER A 72 12.43 -19.34 3.50
N LYS A 73 12.43 -20.56 2.97
CA LYS A 73 11.24 -21.42 2.97
C LYS A 73 10.78 -21.74 4.39
N GLU A 74 11.73 -22.10 5.25
CA GLU A 74 11.51 -22.48 6.65
C GLU A 74 10.95 -21.30 7.45
N GLU A 75 11.58 -20.12 7.32
CA GLU A 75 11.11 -18.92 8.02
C GLU A 75 9.70 -18.50 7.58
N LEU A 76 9.38 -18.66 6.29
CA LEU A 76 8.05 -18.34 5.80
C LEU A 76 7.03 -19.36 6.31
N ALA A 77 7.38 -20.65 6.36
CA ALA A 77 6.52 -21.68 6.94
C ALA A 77 6.21 -21.39 8.41
N ASP A 78 7.24 -21.15 9.23
CA ASP A 78 7.08 -20.80 10.65
C ASP A 78 6.23 -19.54 10.84
N PHE A 79 6.46 -18.52 10.00
CA PHE A 79 5.67 -17.30 10.01
C PHE A 79 4.19 -17.57 9.71
N LEU A 80 3.92 -18.41 8.70
CA LEU A 80 2.58 -18.79 8.28
C LEU A 80 1.87 -19.61 9.35
N ASP A 81 2.56 -20.50 10.06
CA ASP A 81 1.97 -21.31 11.13
C ASP A 81 1.40 -20.46 12.27
N GLU A 82 2.06 -19.36 12.62
CA GLU A 82 1.58 -18.39 13.61
C GLU A 82 0.42 -17.49 13.09
N ARG A 83 0.06 -17.55 11.80
CA ARG A 83 -0.99 -16.67 11.24
C ARG A 83 -2.38 -17.20 11.55
N THR A 84 -3.30 -16.25 11.79
CA THR A 84 -4.72 -16.60 11.92
C THR A 84 -5.29 -17.12 10.60
N GLU A 85 -6.39 -17.87 10.66
CA GLU A 85 -7.02 -18.41 9.46
C GLU A 85 -7.35 -17.30 8.44
N GLY A 86 -7.90 -16.17 8.89
CA GLY A 86 -8.15 -15.02 8.00
C GLY A 86 -6.88 -14.49 7.32
N GLN A 87 -5.75 -14.44 8.03
CA GLN A 87 -4.47 -14.03 7.45
C GLN A 87 -3.97 -15.05 6.41
N LYS A 88 -4.10 -16.35 6.69
CA LYS A 88 -3.76 -17.43 5.75
C LYS A 88 -4.63 -17.37 4.49
N VAL A 89 -5.95 -17.22 4.64
CA VAL A 89 -6.89 -17.04 3.53
C VAL A 89 -6.52 -15.81 2.69
N PHE A 90 -6.24 -14.68 3.32
CA PHE A 90 -5.84 -13.46 2.62
C PHE A 90 -4.58 -13.65 1.77
N LEU A 91 -3.53 -14.24 2.36
CA LEU A 91 -2.26 -14.47 1.66
C LEU A 91 -2.41 -15.50 0.52
N ARG A 92 -3.17 -16.58 0.75
CA ARG A 92 -3.48 -17.59 -0.28
C ARG A 92 -4.23 -16.96 -1.46
N PHE A 93 -5.32 -16.26 -1.18
CA PHE A 93 -6.13 -15.59 -2.20
C PHE A 93 -5.31 -14.61 -3.04
N LEU A 94 -4.41 -13.88 -2.38
CA LEU A 94 -3.54 -12.94 -3.06
C LEU A 94 -2.47 -13.64 -3.92
N ALA A 95 -1.92 -14.77 -3.47
CA ALA A 95 -0.99 -15.57 -4.25
C ALA A 95 -1.66 -16.21 -5.48
N GLU A 96 -2.90 -16.66 -5.35
CA GLU A 96 -3.70 -17.22 -6.47
C GLU A 96 -3.98 -16.17 -7.55
N LYS A 97 -4.43 -14.97 -7.14
CA LYS A 97 -4.90 -13.93 -8.05
C LYS A 97 -3.84 -12.92 -8.47
N SER A 98 -2.70 -12.89 -7.77
CA SER A 98 -1.58 -11.96 -7.92
C SER A 98 -1.90 -10.49 -7.64
N ARG A 99 -3.04 -9.98 -8.09
CA ARG A 99 -3.50 -8.60 -7.93
C ARG A 99 -5.02 -8.57 -7.79
N VAL A 100 -5.52 -7.95 -6.72
CA VAL A 100 -6.95 -7.91 -6.40
C VAL A 100 -7.37 -6.57 -5.81
N THR A 101 -8.62 -6.21 -6.00
CA THR A 101 -9.25 -5.04 -5.36
C THR A 101 -9.67 -5.37 -3.93
N ARG A 102 -9.90 -4.32 -3.14
CA ARG A 102 -10.44 -4.44 -1.78
C ARG A 102 -11.75 -5.21 -1.73
N ASP A 103 -12.63 -4.99 -2.69
CA ASP A 103 -13.96 -5.61 -2.71
C ASP A 103 -13.87 -7.11 -3.01
N GLU A 104 -12.94 -7.52 -3.88
CA GLU A 104 -12.64 -8.93 -4.14
C GLU A 104 -12.10 -9.62 -2.88
N VAL A 105 -11.16 -8.98 -2.17
CA VAL A 105 -10.61 -9.51 -0.91
C VAL A 105 -11.69 -9.65 0.16
N LEU A 106 -12.53 -8.63 0.34
CA LEU A 106 -13.62 -8.69 1.32
C LEU A 106 -14.60 -9.81 1.01
N ARG A 107 -14.93 -10.01 -0.27
CA ARG A 107 -15.82 -11.10 -0.70
C ARG A 107 -15.20 -12.46 -0.38
N ALA A 108 -13.95 -12.68 -0.78
CA ALA A 108 -13.24 -13.94 -0.55
C ALA A 108 -13.12 -14.25 0.95
N LEU A 109 -12.81 -13.26 1.79
CA LEU A 109 -12.71 -13.46 3.24
C LEU A 109 -14.06 -13.76 3.90
N ARG A 110 -15.15 -13.10 3.47
CA ARG A 110 -16.50 -13.39 4.00
C ARG A 110 -16.92 -14.82 3.71
N GLU A 111 -16.68 -15.26 2.49
CA GLU A 111 -17.02 -16.60 2.02
C GLU A 111 -16.18 -17.66 2.75
N ALA A 112 -14.86 -17.52 2.76
CA ALA A 112 -13.97 -18.49 3.37
C ALA A 112 -14.11 -18.58 4.90
N LEU A 113 -14.40 -17.47 5.58
CA LEU A 113 -14.54 -17.44 7.05
C LEU A 113 -15.98 -17.67 7.52
N GLY A 114 -16.96 -17.77 6.62
CA GLY A 114 -18.38 -17.83 6.97
C GLY A 114 -18.86 -16.60 7.75
N ARG A 115 -18.18 -15.45 7.59
CA ARG A 115 -18.44 -14.21 8.33
C ARG A 115 -18.95 -13.11 7.41
N PRO A 116 -20.27 -13.03 7.16
CA PRO A 116 -20.84 -12.03 6.25
C PRO A 116 -20.64 -10.59 6.73
N ASP A 117 -20.44 -10.40 8.04
CA ASP A 117 -20.19 -9.12 8.71
C ASP A 117 -18.74 -8.63 8.55
N PHE A 118 -17.81 -9.46 8.04
CA PHE A 118 -16.40 -9.09 7.88
C PHE A 118 -16.25 -7.83 7.00
N GLY A 119 -15.73 -6.77 7.60
CA GLY A 119 -15.78 -5.43 7.06
C GLY A 119 -14.42 -4.84 6.70
N GLY A 120 -14.48 -3.59 6.21
CA GLY A 120 -13.28 -2.86 5.83
C GLY A 120 -12.32 -2.60 7.00
N ARG A 121 -12.83 -2.49 8.23
CA ARG A 121 -12.04 -2.31 9.46
C ARG A 121 -11.28 -3.59 9.82
N ASP A 122 -11.95 -4.75 9.72
CA ASP A 122 -11.33 -6.05 9.98
C ASP A 122 -10.20 -6.33 8.98
N LEU A 123 -10.44 -6.06 7.69
CA LEU A 123 -9.40 -6.17 6.67
C LEU A 123 -8.20 -5.25 6.96
N ALA A 124 -8.45 -4.01 7.41
CA ALA A 124 -7.36 -3.09 7.77
C ALA A 124 -6.54 -3.63 8.95
N GLY A 125 -7.19 -4.16 9.99
CA GLY A 125 -6.51 -4.77 11.14
C GLY A 125 -5.72 -6.02 10.76
N LEU A 126 -6.30 -6.87 9.91
CA LEU A 126 -5.64 -8.07 9.37
C LEU A 126 -4.35 -7.72 8.62
N VAL A 127 -4.44 -6.78 7.68
CA VAL A 127 -3.31 -6.32 6.85
C VAL A 127 -2.25 -5.64 7.71
N ALA A 128 -2.66 -4.80 8.66
CA ALA A 128 -1.74 -4.17 9.60
C ALA A 128 -1.00 -5.21 10.45
N GLY A 129 -1.70 -6.22 10.96
CA GLY A 129 -1.11 -7.29 11.76
C GLY A 129 -0.05 -8.08 10.99
N ILE A 130 -0.29 -8.38 9.71
CA ILE A 130 0.71 -9.02 8.86
C ILE A 130 1.93 -8.11 8.69
N ASN A 131 1.73 -6.88 8.22
CA ASN A 131 2.83 -5.95 7.94
C ASN A 131 3.64 -5.60 9.19
N MET A 132 3.00 -5.45 10.35
CA MET A 132 3.70 -5.23 11.62
C MET A 132 4.60 -6.41 11.98
N ARG A 133 4.12 -7.65 11.83
CA ARG A 133 4.94 -8.83 12.15
C ARG A 133 6.12 -8.97 11.18
N ILE A 134 5.89 -8.80 9.88
CA ILE A 134 6.94 -8.78 8.86
C ILE A 134 7.99 -7.70 9.18
N GLY A 135 7.54 -6.49 9.51
CA GLY A 135 8.41 -5.36 9.85
C GLY A 135 9.24 -5.59 11.11
N ASN A 136 8.66 -6.22 12.14
CA ASN A 136 9.37 -6.59 13.37
C ASN A 136 10.44 -7.66 13.13
N LEU A 137 10.21 -8.57 12.18
CA LEU A 137 11.18 -9.58 11.75
C LEU A 137 12.23 -9.03 10.78
N GLY A 138 12.07 -7.78 10.32
CA GLY A 138 12.96 -7.18 9.34
C GLY A 138 12.94 -7.89 7.99
N LYS A 139 11.83 -8.57 7.65
CA LYS A 139 11.70 -9.36 6.42
C LYS A 139 11.14 -8.56 5.25
N GLU A 140 11.35 -9.06 4.04
CA GLU A 140 10.72 -8.47 2.85
C GLU A 140 9.18 -8.57 2.93
N PRO A 141 8.46 -7.56 2.44
CA PRO A 141 7.01 -7.61 2.39
C PRO A 141 6.52 -8.71 1.43
N LEU A 142 5.51 -9.47 1.87
CA LEU A 142 4.85 -10.50 1.08
C LEU A 142 3.88 -9.92 0.04
N PHE A 143 3.45 -8.68 0.22
CA PHE A 143 2.54 -7.98 -0.68
C PHE A 143 2.69 -6.46 -0.55
N LYS A 144 2.09 -5.73 -1.49
CA LYS A 144 1.95 -4.27 -1.43
C LYS A 144 0.47 -3.87 -1.49
N VAL A 145 0.19 -2.69 -0.93
CA VAL A 145 -1.14 -2.08 -0.94
C VAL A 145 -1.03 -0.74 -1.64
N GLU A 146 -1.83 -0.53 -2.68
CA GLU A 146 -1.88 0.70 -3.46
C GLU A 146 -3.30 1.27 -3.41
N ARG A 147 -3.43 2.60 -3.50
CA ARG A 147 -4.72 3.25 -3.75
C ARG A 147 -4.68 3.83 -5.15
N ARG A 148 -5.64 3.45 -5.99
CA ARG A 148 -5.70 3.90 -7.38
C ARG A 148 -7.09 4.45 -7.69
N ARG A 149 -7.16 5.57 -8.39
CA ARG A 149 -8.43 6.06 -8.95
C ARG A 149 -8.82 5.19 -10.14
N MET A 150 -10.01 4.60 -10.07
CA MET A 150 -10.63 3.82 -11.14
C MET A 150 -12.10 4.22 -11.24
N GLY A 151 -12.55 4.66 -12.42
CA GLY A 151 -13.95 5.07 -12.63
C GLY A 151 -14.41 6.20 -11.70
N GLY A 152 -13.55 7.18 -11.40
CA GLY A 152 -13.86 8.31 -10.52
C GLY A 152 -13.89 7.97 -9.02
N ARG A 153 -13.56 6.74 -8.62
CA ARG A 153 -13.52 6.30 -7.23
C ARG A 153 -12.12 5.85 -6.82
N LEU A 154 -11.78 6.06 -5.55
CA LEU A 154 -10.52 5.58 -4.98
C LEU A 154 -10.67 4.11 -4.59
N VAL A 155 -9.94 3.22 -5.26
CA VAL A 155 -9.98 1.77 -5.05
C VAL A 155 -8.68 1.31 -4.38
N GLY A 156 -8.80 0.50 -3.33
CA GLY A 156 -7.66 -0.18 -2.72
C GLY A 156 -7.30 -1.42 -3.53
N ILE A 157 -6.02 -1.58 -3.86
CA ILE A 157 -5.48 -2.70 -4.61
C ILE A 157 -4.41 -3.38 -3.77
N TYR A 158 -4.45 -4.71 -3.74
CA TYR A 158 -3.48 -5.58 -3.08
C TYR A 158 -2.78 -6.38 -4.15
N GLU A 159 -1.46 -6.48 -4.07
CA GLU A 159 -0.65 -7.20 -5.06
C GLU A 159 0.40 -8.04 -4.33
N VAL A 160 0.46 -9.33 -4.63
CA VAL A 160 1.47 -10.25 -4.07
C VAL A 160 2.86 -9.81 -4.52
N ASN A 161 3.86 -9.99 -3.67
CA ASN A 161 5.24 -9.92 -4.11
C ASN A 161 5.53 -11.16 -4.99
N PRO A 162 5.87 -10.98 -6.29
CA PRO A 162 6.05 -12.10 -7.22
C PRO A 162 7.08 -13.12 -6.75
N ARG A 163 8.11 -12.67 -6.00
CA ARG A 163 9.16 -13.54 -5.44
C ARG A 163 8.62 -14.65 -4.54
N TYR A 164 7.52 -14.37 -3.83
CA TYR A 164 6.95 -15.26 -2.82
C TYR A 164 5.67 -15.94 -3.27
N ARG A 165 5.18 -15.65 -4.49
CA ARG A 165 3.89 -16.14 -4.97
C ARG A 165 3.80 -17.66 -4.93
N ASP A 166 4.73 -18.33 -5.59
CA ASP A 166 4.68 -19.80 -5.74
C ASP A 166 4.96 -20.49 -4.40
N LEU A 167 5.86 -19.92 -3.59
CA LEU A 167 6.16 -20.41 -2.25
C LEU A 167 4.97 -20.27 -1.29
N LEU A 168 4.22 -19.16 -1.38
CA LEU A 168 2.98 -18.98 -0.61
C LEU A 168 1.91 -19.99 -1.05
N LEU A 169 1.80 -20.27 -2.35
CA LEU A 169 0.87 -21.29 -2.85
C LEU A 169 1.25 -22.67 -2.34
N GLU A 170 2.52 -23.04 -2.40
CA GLU A 170 3.03 -24.30 -1.86
C GLU A 170 2.68 -24.44 -0.36
N LEU A 171 3.14 -23.51 0.47
CA LEU A 171 3.01 -23.60 1.93
C LEU A 171 1.57 -23.46 2.44
N LEU A 172 0.67 -22.82 1.67
CA LEU A 172 -0.72 -22.63 2.08
C LEU A 172 -1.68 -23.65 1.43
N SER A 173 -1.21 -24.51 0.54
CA SER A 173 -2.02 -25.57 -0.10
C SER A 173 -1.94 -26.90 0.66
N ASP A 174 -0.85 -27.16 1.38
CA ASP A 174 -0.58 -28.42 2.11
C ASP A 174 -1.33 -28.56 3.45
N GLY A 175 -2.30 -27.69 3.72
CA GLY A 175 -3.17 -27.76 4.91
C GLY A 175 -4.44 -28.62 4.74
N ARG A 176 -4.40 -29.68 3.91
CA ARG A 176 -5.49 -30.65 3.76
C ARG A 176 -5.10 -32.03 4.28
#